data_AF-A0A4R3MXZ3-F1
#
_entry.id   AF-A0A4R3MXZ3-F1
#
_cell.length_a   1.000
_cell.length_b   1.000
_cell.length_c   1.000
_cell.angle_alpha   90.00
_cell.angle_beta   90.00
_cell.angle_gamma   90.00
#
_symmetry.space_group_name_H-M   'P 1'
#
loop_
_entity.id
_entity.type
_entity.pdbx_description
1 polymer ?
#
loop_
_entity_poly.entity_id
_entity_poly.type
_entity_poly.pdbx_seq_one_letter_code
_entity_poly.pdbx_strand_id
1 'polypeptide(L)' 'MPLILSLITATLFLILTGATYGVEALVTNAWIWMVFWWLLASGVSVYILSEQAEP' A
#
# COMPACT_ATOMS: atom_id res chain seq x y z
N MET A 1 -5.02 -21.47 35.18
CA MET A 1 -3.66 -20.98 34.87
C MET A 1 -3.26 -21.18 33.40
N PRO A 2 -3.29 -22.38 32.80
CA PRO A 2 -2.87 -22.58 31.40
C PRO A 2 -3.75 -21.86 30.36
N LEU A 3 -5.08 -21.85 30.55
CA LEU A 3 -6.03 -21.16 29.65
C LEU A 3 -5.78 -19.65 29.51
N ILE A 4 -5.42 -18.98 30.60
CA ILE A 4 -5.18 -17.53 30.61
C ILE A 4 -3.89 -17.21 29.82
N LEU A 5 -2.85 -18.03 30.00
CA LEU A 5 -1.62 -17.90 29.21
C LEU A 5 -1.89 -18.15 27.72
N SER A 6 -2.65 -19.18 27.37
CA SER A 6 -3.04 -19.44 25.97
C SER A 6 -3.80 -18.26 25.35
N LEU A 7 -4.71 -17.66 26.11
CA LEU A 7 -5.49 -16.49 25.67
C LEU A 7 -4.60 -15.27 25.45
N ILE A 8 -3.65 -15.02 26.37
CA ILE A 8 -2.67 -13.93 26.23
C ILE A 8 -1.81 -14.15 24.98
N THR A 9 -1.29 -15.37 24.78
CA THR A 9 -0.47 -15.69 23.61
C THR A 9 -1.24 -15.55 22.31
N ALA A 10 -2.50 -16.02 22.25
CA ALA A 10 -3.34 -15.87 21.07
C ALA A 10 -3.64 -14.39 20.75
N THR A 11 -3.88 -13.58 21.78
CA THR A 11 -4.12 -12.15 21.63
C THR A 11 -2.87 -11.44 21.11
N LEU A 12 -1.70 -11.74 21.66
CA LEU A 12 -0.43 -11.19 21.17
C LEU A 12 -0.16 -11.59 19.72
N PHE A 13 -0.44 -12.84 19.36
CA PHE A 13 -0.27 -13.32 17.99
C PHE A 13 -1.20 -12.57 17.03
N LEU A 14 -2.48 -12.42 17.37
CA LEU A 14 -3.44 -11.66 16.56
C LEU A 14 -3.02 -10.20 16.37
N ILE A 15 -2.51 -9.55 17.42
CA ILE A 15 -2.04 -8.16 17.34
C ILE A 15 -0.83 -8.07 16.40
N LEU A 16 0.14 -8.96 16.54
CA LEU A 16 1.34 -8.98 15.69
C LEU A 16 0.99 -9.29 14.23
N THR A 17 0.18 -10.32 13.99
CA THR A 17 -0.33 -10.68 12.67
C THR A 17 -1.10 -9.51 12.05
N GLY A 18 -2.04 -8.90 12.79
CA GLY A 18 -2.81 -7.75 12.33
C GLY A 18 -1.94 -6.53 12.01
N ALA A 19 -0.93 -6.25 12.83
CA ALA A 19 0.01 -5.16 12.56
C ALA A 19 0.86 -5.43 11.31
N THR A 20 1.35 -6.66 11.11
CA THR A 20 2.24 -6.99 10.00
C THR A 20 1.49 -6.99 8.67
N TYR A 21 0.42 -7.80 8.57
CA TYR A 21 -0.35 -7.92 7.33
C TYR A 21 -1.27 -6.72 7.07
N GLY A 22 -1.74 -6.05 8.12
CA GLY A 22 -2.56 -4.85 7.98
C GLY A 22 -1.77 -3.67 7.42
N VAL A 23 -0.52 -3.49 7.86
CA VAL A 23 0.38 -2.46 7.31
C VAL A 23 0.76 -2.78 5.87
N GLU A 24 1.09 -4.04 5.56
CA GLU A 24 1.34 -4.47 4.18
C GLU A 24 0.15 -4.15 3.26
N ALA A 25 -1.07 -4.49 3.68
CA ALA A 25 -2.27 -4.21 2.90
C ALA A 25 -2.52 -2.71 2.69
N LEU A 26 -2.28 -1.87 3.70
CA LEU A 26 -2.40 -0.41 3.59
C LEU A 26 -1.36 0.15 2.61
N VAL A 27 -0.10 -0.28 2.76
CA VAL A 27 1.00 0.16 1.89
C VAL A 27 0.76 -0.28 0.45
N THR A 28 0.35 -1.52 0.21
CA THR A 28 0.06 -2.01 -1.15
C THR A 28 -1.11 -1.25 -1.78
N ASN A 29 -2.20 -1.03 -1.05
CA ASN A 29 -3.34 -0.26 -1.57
C ASN A 29 -2.96 1.20 -1.91
N ALA A 30 -2.20 1.85 -1.02
CA ALA A 30 -1.74 3.21 -1.25
C ALA A 30 -0.73 3.28 -2.43
N TRP A 31 0.17 2.29 -2.53
CA TRP A 31 1.17 2.20 -3.58
C TRP A 31 0.55 2.07 -4.97
N ILE A 32 -0.45 1.21 -5.13
CA ILE A 32 -1.14 1.02 -6.43
C ILE A 32 -1.73 2.34 -6.91
N TRP A 33 -2.46 3.04 -6.04
CA TRP A 33 -3.05 4.33 -6.39
C TRP A 33 -2.00 5.37 -6.73
N MET A 34 -0.93 5.45 -5.94
CA MET A 34 0.17 6.37 -6.21
C MET A 34 0.78 6.08 -7.59
N VAL A 35 1.20 4.83 -7.85
CA VAL A 35 1.81 4.44 -9.13
C VAL A 35 0.87 4.72 -10.31
N PHE A 36 -0.43 4.43 -10.17
CA PHE A 36 -1.42 4.71 -11.20
C PHE A 36 -1.47 6.20 -11.56
N TRP A 37 -1.56 7.09 -10.57
CA TRP A 37 -1.57 8.54 -10.80
C TRP A 37 -0.26 9.04 -11.39
N TRP A 38 0.87 8.52 -10.95
CA TRP A 38 2.18 8.87 -11.50
C TRP A 38 2.33 8.47 -12.97
N LEU A 39 1.86 7.28 -13.34
CA LEU A 39 1.87 6.83 -14.74
C LEU A 39 0.97 7.72 -15.61
N LEU A 40 -0.25 8.03 -15.14
CA LEU A 40 -1.16 8.96 -15.81
C LEU A 40 -0.52 10.33 -16.02
N ALA A 41 0.06 10.89 -14.96
CA ALA A 41 0.73 12.19 -15.02
C ALA A 41 1.92 12.20 -15.99
N SER A 42 2.70 11.11 -16.04
CA SER A 42 3.80 10.96 -17.00
C SER A 42 3.30 10.86 -18.44
N GLY A 43 2.17 10.17 -18.68
CA GLY A 43 1.58 10.07 -20.01
C GLY A 43 1.09 11.44 -20.50
N VAL A 44 0.43 12.19 -19.62
CA VAL A 44 -0.03 13.56 -19.92
C VAL A 44 1.14 14.50 -20.18
N SER A 45 2.22 14.42 -19.38
CA SER A 45 3.39 15.29 -19.60
C SER A 45 4.07 14.99 -20.93
N VAL A 46 4.23 13.71 -21.31
CA VAL A 46 4.77 13.33 -22.61
C VAL A 46 3.88 13.83 -23.76
N TYR A 47 2.56 13.71 -23.64
CA TYR A 47 1.63 14.21 -24.64
C TYR A 47 1.77 15.73 -24.85
N ILE A 48 1.75 16.51 -23.76
CA ILE A 48 1.91 17.97 -23.81
C ILE A 48 3.26 18.36 -24.44
N LEU A 49 4.34 17.69 -24.05
CA LEU A 49 5.66 17.95 -24.61
C LEU A 49 5.75 17.60 -26.10
N SER A 50 5.03 16.56 -26.55
CA SER A 50 4.97 16.19 -27.97
C SER A 50 4.24 17.25 -28.80
N GLU A 51 3.11 17.76 -28.32
CA GLU A 51 2.34 18.81 -29.01
C GLU A 51 3.14 20.12 -29.10
N GLN A 52 3.96 20.44 -28.09
CA GLN A 52 4.85 21.60 -28.12
C GLN A 52 6.05 21.43 -29.05
N ALA A 53 6.39 20.19 -29.42
CA ALA A 53 7.52 19.86 -30.27
C ALA A 53 7.15 19.73 -31.75
N GLU A 54 5.86 19.67 -32.09
CA GLU A 54 5.40 19.78 -33.48
C GLU A 54 5.59 21.24 -33.97
N PRO A 55 6.34 21.47 -35.06
CA PRO A 55 6.68 22.79 -35.58
C PRO A 55 5.53 23.52 -36.30
#